data_AF-A0AAD9W5W9-F1
#
_entry.id   AF-A0AAD9W5W9-F1
#
_cell.length_a   1.000
_cell.length_b   1.000
_cell.length_c   1.000
_cell.angle_alpha   90.00
_cell.angle_beta   90.00
_cell.angle_gamma   90.00
#
_symmetry.space_group_name_H-M   'P 1'
#
loop_
_entity.id
_entity.type
_entity.pdbx_description
1 polymer ?
#
loop_
_entity_poly.entity_id
_entity_poly.type
_entity_poly.pdbx_seq_one_letter_code
_entity_poly.pdbx_strand_id
1 'polypeptide(L)'
;MKSFIKIEADGFSFSFAHAQFVWDCKSEHGVRDIFAKIWGTDELTVSFGMKCAVVSLVDVVADLSCPDGGTLAFPTPAEADHGKKPWPHLPNGPEDGGLAVMAGTAPLFEQYFKEHEPPEGGWVKRDLFDWTDKELQWFKDRGCEWVKPSMDPGDFILWDSRAVHYGAAPLGENKRMAIYTCYKPIEFLTEEQRERKVEAFKRGYMTSHDPTDFVLKEEQMADFNILHPYGPPTINKATQQAIGMIPYK
;
A
#
# COMPACT_ATOMS: atom_id res chain seq x y z
N MET A 1 9.30 32.09 -24.04
CA MET A 1 8.89 31.93 -22.62
C MET A 1 7.90 30.79 -22.55
N LYS A 2 8.34 29.58 -22.17
CA LYS A 2 7.42 28.48 -21.85
C LYS A 2 7.11 28.62 -20.36
N SER A 3 5.86 28.90 -20.05
CA SER A 3 5.35 28.93 -18.68
C SER A 3 5.47 27.54 -18.08
N PHE A 4 6.39 27.38 -17.12
CA PHE A 4 6.46 26.20 -16.27
C PHE A 4 5.32 26.30 -15.26
N ILE A 5 4.36 25.38 -15.34
CA ILE A 5 3.41 25.16 -14.26
C ILE A 5 4.18 24.42 -13.17
N LYS A 6 4.58 25.16 -12.14
CA LYS A 6 5.13 24.59 -10.90
C LYS A 6 3.94 24.00 -10.15
N ILE A 7 3.77 22.69 -10.21
CA ILE A 7 2.79 21.99 -9.36
C ILE A 7 3.45 21.83 -8.00
N GLU A 8 3.08 22.69 -7.06
CA GLU A 8 3.46 22.54 -5.66
C GLU A 8 2.69 21.32 -5.12
N ALA A 9 3.44 20.27 -4.77
CA ALA A 9 2.90 18.99 -4.34
C ALA A 9 2.47 19.03 -2.87
N ASP A 10 1.45 19.81 -2.58
CA ASP A 10 0.66 19.62 -1.36
C ASP A 10 -0.20 18.36 -1.57
N GLY A 11 0.32 17.20 -1.18
CA GLY A 11 -0.45 15.95 -0.99
C GLY A 11 -1.45 15.60 -2.09
N PHE A 12 -1.03 15.57 -3.36
CA PHE A 12 -1.89 15.15 -4.47
C PHE A 12 -2.44 13.73 -4.23
N SER A 13 -3.71 13.69 -3.84
CA SER A 13 -4.52 12.48 -3.72
C SER A 13 -4.91 12.05 -5.13
N PHE A 14 -4.28 11.00 -5.65
CA PHE A 14 -4.82 10.39 -6.86
C PHE A 14 -6.05 9.56 -6.48
N SER A 15 -7.22 10.03 -6.90
CA SER A 15 -8.53 9.45 -6.62
C SER A 15 -8.83 8.18 -7.41
N PHE A 16 -8.11 7.10 -7.11
CA PHE A 16 -8.41 5.77 -7.65
C PHE A 16 -8.43 4.68 -6.59
N ALA A 17 -8.29 5.00 -5.30
CA ALA A 17 -8.28 4.01 -4.23
C ALA A 17 -9.56 3.14 -4.20
N HIS A 18 -10.70 3.69 -4.65
CA HIS A 18 -11.95 2.96 -4.81
C HIS A 18 -12.33 2.63 -6.26
N ALA A 19 -11.41 2.78 -7.23
CA ALA A 19 -11.66 2.37 -8.60
C ALA A 19 -11.88 0.85 -8.69
N GLN A 20 -12.73 0.42 -9.63
CA GLN A 20 -13.07 -1.01 -9.81
C GLN A 20 -11.83 -1.89 -9.93
N PHE A 21 -10.85 -1.52 -10.75
CA PHE A 21 -9.63 -2.31 -10.95
C PHE A 21 -8.80 -2.48 -9.67
N VAL A 22 -8.80 -1.51 -8.75
CA VAL A 22 -8.11 -1.63 -7.46
C VAL A 22 -8.80 -2.67 -6.59
N TRP A 23 -10.13 -2.66 -6.59
CA TRP A 23 -10.92 -3.65 -5.87
C TRP A 23 -10.87 -5.03 -6.50
N ASP A 24 -10.81 -5.15 -7.82
CA ASP A 24 -10.61 -6.43 -8.51
C ASP A 24 -9.28 -7.05 -8.06
N CYS A 25 -8.20 -6.26 -8.09
CA CYS A 25 -6.88 -6.69 -7.61
C CYS A 25 -6.88 -7.10 -6.13
N LYS A 26 -7.51 -6.30 -5.26
CA LYS A 26 -7.59 -6.63 -3.82
C LYS A 26 -8.46 -7.85 -3.54
N SER A 27 -9.53 -8.04 -4.32
CA SER A 27 -10.52 -9.12 -4.15
C SER A 27 -10.08 -10.45 -4.75
N GLU A 28 -8.98 -10.46 -5.49
CA GLU A 28 -8.44 -11.64 -6.16
C GLU A 28 -8.12 -12.76 -5.15
N HIS A 29 -8.56 -13.98 -5.45
CA HIS A 29 -8.46 -15.11 -4.52
C HIS A 29 -7.01 -15.43 -4.18
N GLY A 30 -6.12 -15.41 -5.18
CA GLY A 30 -4.69 -15.66 -4.99
C GLY A 30 -4.02 -14.69 -4.02
N VAL A 31 -4.47 -13.41 -3.98
CA VAL A 31 -3.95 -12.41 -3.04
C VAL A 31 -4.39 -12.74 -1.63
N ARG A 32 -5.69 -12.95 -1.45
CA ARG A 32 -6.28 -13.21 -0.14
C ARG A 32 -5.69 -14.49 0.47
N ASP A 33 -5.48 -15.52 -0.33
CA ASP A 33 -4.87 -16.78 0.10
C ASP A 33 -3.46 -16.62 0.66
N ILE A 34 -2.66 -15.70 0.10
CA ILE A 34 -1.31 -15.43 0.61
C ILE A 34 -1.40 -14.90 2.04
N PHE A 35 -2.26 -13.90 2.28
CA PHE A 35 -2.46 -13.36 3.62
C PHE A 35 -3.13 -14.36 4.56
N ALA A 36 -4.07 -15.18 4.06
CA ALA A 36 -4.71 -16.20 4.88
C ALA A 36 -3.71 -17.25 5.37
N LYS A 37 -2.73 -17.63 4.53
CA LYS A 37 -1.64 -18.53 4.92
C LYS A 37 -0.70 -17.90 5.95
N ILE A 38 -0.39 -16.60 5.82
CA ILE A 38 0.47 -15.88 6.77
C ILE A 38 -0.17 -15.82 8.15
N TRP A 39 -1.47 -15.50 8.19
CA TRP A 39 -2.19 -15.30 9.45
C TRP A 39 -2.83 -16.57 10.00
N GLY A 40 -2.91 -17.64 9.22
CA GLY A 40 -3.56 -18.89 9.62
C GLY A 40 -5.10 -18.81 9.70
N THR A 41 -5.70 -17.80 9.08
CA THR A 41 -7.16 -17.59 9.06
C THR A 41 -7.60 -16.95 7.74
N ASP A 42 -8.78 -17.31 7.23
CA ASP A 42 -9.44 -16.65 6.09
C ASP A 42 -10.32 -15.46 6.51
N GLU A 43 -10.51 -15.27 7.83
CA GLU A 43 -11.20 -14.14 8.43
C GLU A 43 -10.31 -12.90 8.46
N LEU A 44 -10.18 -12.24 7.30
CA LEU A 44 -9.27 -11.12 7.11
C LEU A 44 -10.00 -9.79 6.94
N THR A 45 -9.31 -8.69 7.23
CA THR A 45 -9.74 -7.32 6.96
C THR A 45 -8.74 -6.61 6.04
N VAL A 46 -9.21 -5.78 5.12
CA VAL A 46 -8.40 -5.22 4.00
C VAL A 46 -8.20 -3.71 4.10
N SER A 47 -7.03 -3.19 3.73
CA SER A 47 -6.78 -1.74 3.68
C SER A 47 -7.16 -1.11 2.34
N PHE A 48 -7.63 0.14 2.38
CA PHE A 48 -7.97 0.95 1.20
C PHE A 48 -7.51 2.41 1.37
N GLY A 49 -6.29 2.59 1.88
CA GLY A 49 -5.68 3.89 2.09
C GLY A 49 -5.07 4.56 0.84
N MET A 50 -4.68 5.82 0.97
CA MET A 50 -4.15 6.67 -0.12
C MET A 50 -2.90 6.10 -0.80
N LYS A 51 -2.06 5.35 -0.07
CA LYS A 51 -0.86 4.69 -0.60
C LYS A 51 -1.16 3.30 -1.21
N CYS A 52 -2.42 2.86 -1.23
CA CYS A 52 -2.85 1.56 -1.78
C CYS A 52 -2.77 1.46 -3.30
N ALA A 53 -2.57 2.55 -4.02
CA ALA A 53 -2.09 2.50 -5.39
C ALA A 53 -1.17 3.69 -5.65
N VAL A 54 0.01 3.43 -6.19
CA VAL A 54 1.01 4.46 -6.48
C VAL A 54 1.35 4.36 -7.95
N VAL A 55 1.10 5.45 -8.68
CA VAL A 55 1.72 5.65 -9.99
C VAL A 55 3.03 6.39 -9.72
N SER A 56 4.17 5.70 -9.86
CA SER A 56 5.47 6.35 -9.87
C SER A 56 5.58 7.14 -11.18
N LEU A 57 5.26 8.42 -11.10
CA LEU A 57 5.54 9.39 -12.15
C LEU A 57 6.99 9.86 -12.00
N VAL A 58 7.61 10.23 -13.13
CA VAL A 58 9.02 10.65 -13.25
C VAL A 58 9.38 11.82 -12.31
N ASP A 59 8.38 12.56 -11.82
CA ASP A 59 8.56 13.74 -10.95
C ASP A 59 8.02 13.58 -9.52
N VAL A 60 7.67 12.37 -9.08
CA VAL A 60 7.14 12.15 -7.71
C VAL A 60 8.05 11.19 -6.95
N VAL A 61 8.89 11.77 -6.09
CA VAL A 61 9.49 11.04 -4.96
C VAL A 61 8.35 10.77 -3.98
N ALA A 62 7.70 9.62 -4.13
CA ALA A 62 6.72 9.19 -3.14
C ALA A 62 7.51 8.72 -1.92
N ASP A 63 7.46 9.53 -0.86
CA ASP A 63 7.90 9.15 0.47
C ASP A 63 7.01 7.99 0.98
N LEU A 64 7.46 6.77 0.70
CA LEU A 64 6.80 5.51 1.05
C LEU A 64 7.59 4.78 2.13
N SER A 65 7.95 5.47 3.21
CA SER A 65 8.08 4.81 4.50
C SER A 65 6.65 4.48 4.98
N CYS A 66 6.33 3.21 5.25
CA CYS A 66 5.29 2.79 6.21
C CYS A 66 5.05 1.25 6.24
N PRO A 67 4.77 0.65 7.41
CA PRO A 67 4.76 -0.79 7.61
C PRO A 67 3.47 -1.48 7.09
N ASP A 68 3.61 -2.63 6.39
CA ASP A 68 2.72 -3.83 6.29
C ASP A 68 2.21 -4.14 4.88
N GLY A 69 2.78 -3.52 3.85
CA GLY A 69 2.26 -3.67 2.50
C GLY A 69 2.66 -5.01 1.88
N GLY A 70 1.71 -5.68 1.23
CA GLY A 70 2.01 -6.41 0.01
C GLY A 70 1.88 -5.44 -1.16
N THR A 71 2.72 -5.57 -2.17
CA THR A 71 2.66 -4.80 -3.42
C THR A 71 2.26 -5.81 -4.46
N LEU A 72 1.08 -5.60 -5.01
CA LEU A 72 0.57 -6.33 -6.14
C LEU A 72 0.93 -5.62 -7.43
N ALA A 73 1.60 -6.34 -8.32
CA ALA A 73 1.70 -6.02 -9.73
C ALA A 73 1.13 -7.20 -10.52
N PHE A 74 -0.18 -7.22 -10.81
CA PHE A 74 -0.80 -8.34 -11.53
C PHE A 74 -1.42 -7.95 -12.88
N PRO A 75 -1.48 -8.89 -13.85
CA PRO A 75 -2.36 -8.88 -15.01
C PRO A 75 -3.75 -9.45 -14.65
N THR A 76 -4.79 -9.00 -15.36
CA THR A 76 -6.15 -9.55 -15.26
C THR A 76 -6.34 -10.82 -16.10
N PRO A 77 -7.39 -11.64 -15.81
CA PRO A 77 -7.64 -12.91 -16.48
C PRO A 77 -7.97 -12.75 -17.98
N ALA A 78 -7.70 -13.81 -18.74
CA ALA A 78 -8.16 -13.95 -20.11
C ALA A 78 -9.68 -14.15 -20.18
N GLU A 79 -10.44 -13.06 -20.04
CA GLU A 79 -11.86 -13.02 -20.41
C GLU A 79 -12.05 -12.30 -21.74
N ALA A 80 -12.90 -12.86 -22.60
CA ALA A 80 -13.01 -12.48 -24.00
C ALA A 80 -13.55 -11.07 -24.27
N ASP A 81 -14.06 -10.33 -23.26
CA ASP A 81 -14.70 -9.02 -23.49
C ASP A 81 -14.57 -8.01 -22.33
N HIS A 82 -13.67 -8.20 -21.36
CA HIS A 82 -13.40 -7.18 -20.35
C HIS A 82 -12.41 -6.12 -20.89
N GLY A 83 -12.94 -4.97 -21.33
CA GLY A 83 -12.19 -3.73 -21.57
C GLY A 83 -11.14 -3.82 -22.68
N LYS A 84 -11.43 -3.24 -23.85
CA LYS A 84 -10.66 -3.32 -25.12
C LYS A 84 -9.26 -2.65 -25.12
N LYS A 85 -8.46 -2.87 -24.07
CA LYS A 85 -6.99 -2.82 -23.95
C LYS A 85 -6.64 -2.94 -22.46
N PRO A 86 -5.89 -3.96 -21.99
CA PRO A 86 -5.25 -3.87 -20.69
C PRO A 86 -4.31 -2.65 -20.69
N TRP A 87 -4.36 -1.84 -19.63
CA TRP A 87 -3.30 -0.86 -19.37
C TRP A 87 -1.97 -1.61 -19.34
N PRO A 88 -0.90 -1.13 -19.97
CA PRO A 88 0.31 -1.92 -20.12
C PRO A 88 0.91 -2.17 -18.73
N HIS A 89 0.76 -3.39 -18.22
CA HIS A 89 1.58 -3.88 -17.13
C HIS A 89 2.99 -3.94 -17.68
N LEU A 90 3.80 -2.93 -17.37
CA LEU A 90 5.17 -2.85 -17.81
C LEU A 90 6.05 -3.64 -16.83
N PRO A 91 7.05 -4.38 -17.31
CA PRO A 91 8.11 -4.90 -16.45
C PRO A 91 8.66 -3.76 -15.58
N ASN A 92 8.99 -4.09 -14.34
CA ASN A 92 9.69 -3.23 -13.40
C ASN A 92 11.12 -3.75 -13.30
N GLY A 93 12.00 -3.17 -14.10
CA GLY A 93 13.42 -3.45 -14.10
C GLY A 93 14.19 -2.76 -12.96
N PRO A 94 15.52 -2.92 -12.93
CA PRO A 94 16.37 -2.37 -11.88
C PRO A 94 16.36 -0.83 -11.83
N GLU A 95 16.13 -0.16 -12.96
CA GLU A 95 16.10 1.31 -13.07
C GLU A 95 14.70 1.93 -12.99
N ASP A 96 13.64 1.11 -13.01
CA ASP A 96 12.26 1.61 -12.91
C ASP A 96 11.91 2.01 -11.47
N GLY A 97 10.86 2.79 -11.25
CA GLY A 97 10.45 3.13 -9.89
C GLY A 97 9.97 1.90 -9.11
N GLY A 98 9.98 1.94 -7.77
CA GLY A 98 9.44 0.81 -7.03
C GLY A 98 9.69 0.74 -5.55
N LEU A 99 9.34 -0.40 -4.97
CA LEU A 99 9.67 -0.70 -3.59
C LEU A 99 11.16 -1.07 -3.50
N ALA A 100 11.89 -0.36 -2.64
CA ALA A 100 13.21 -0.75 -2.16
C ALA A 100 13.11 -1.09 -0.68
N VAL A 101 13.61 -2.27 -0.29
CA VAL A 101 13.59 -2.78 1.09
C VAL A 101 15.01 -3.12 1.50
N MET A 102 15.41 -2.76 2.71
CA MET A 102 16.66 -3.23 3.29
C MET A 102 16.44 -4.60 3.92
N ALA A 103 16.83 -5.66 3.23
CA ALA A 103 16.70 -7.04 3.67
C ALA A 103 17.45 -7.26 4.99
N GLY A 104 16.85 -8.01 5.92
CA GLY A 104 17.42 -8.31 7.24
C GLY A 104 17.08 -7.31 8.36
N THR A 105 16.45 -6.17 8.04
CA THR A 105 16.15 -5.13 9.05
C THR A 105 14.95 -5.45 9.93
N ALA A 106 13.90 -6.10 9.41
CA ALA A 106 12.69 -6.39 10.19
C ALA A 106 12.95 -7.22 11.48
N PRO A 107 13.76 -8.30 11.47
CA PRO A 107 14.14 -9.01 12.70
C PRO A 107 14.92 -8.17 13.71
N LEU A 108 15.62 -7.13 13.24
CA LEU A 108 16.45 -6.26 14.08
C LEU A 108 15.69 -5.01 14.59
N PHE A 109 14.45 -4.80 14.15
CA PHE A 109 13.67 -3.62 14.49
C PHE A 109 13.52 -3.43 16.00
N GLU A 110 13.06 -4.46 16.72
CA GLU A 110 12.91 -4.39 18.18
C GLU A 110 14.25 -4.21 18.90
N GLN A 111 15.31 -4.86 18.40
CA GLN A 111 16.64 -4.72 18.96
C GLN A 111 17.15 -3.29 18.83
N TYR A 112 16.91 -2.64 17.68
CA TYR A 112 17.31 -1.26 17.46
C TYR A 112 16.73 -0.32 18.54
N PHE A 113 15.43 -0.39 18.79
CA PHE A 113 14.77 0.48 19.80
C PHE A 113 15.11 0.12 21.26
N LYS A 114 15.63 -1.08 21.52
CA LYS A 114 16.17 -1.46 22.84
C LYS A 114 17.59 -0.95 23.07
N GLU A 115 18.40 -0.88 22.02
CA GLU A 115 19.81 -0.48 22.10
C GLU A 115 20.03 1.04 22.01
N HIS A 116 19.02 1.80 21.59
CA HIS A 116 19.12 3.25 21.40
C HIS A 116 18.18 4.01 22.33
N GLU A 117 18.64 5.18 22.76
CA GLU A 117 17.79 6.11 23.49
C GLU A 117 16.90 6.88 22.52
N PRO A 118 15.63 7.14 22.89
CA PRO A 118 14.75 7.95 22.07
C PRO A 118 15.29 9.39 21.93
N PRO A 119 15.03 10.05 20.79
CA PRO A 119 15.32 11.47 20.65
C PRO A 119 14.51 12.32 21.64
N GLU A 120 14.88 13.59 21.78
CA GLU A 120 14.11 14.57 22.56
C GLU A 120 12.66 14.61 22.04
N GLY A 121 11.69 14.26 22.91
CA GLY A 121 10.28 14.09 22.53
C GLY A 121 9.80 12.63 22.44
N GLY A 122 10.69 11.65 22.60
CA GLY A 122 10.36 10.23 22.58
C GLY A 122 10.39 9.63 21.18
N TRP A 123 10.19 8.31 21.10
CA TRP A 123 9.99 7.63 19.82
C TRP A 123 8.69 8.10 19.15
N VAL A 124 8.71 8.18 17.81
CA VAL A 124 7.49 8.44 17.04
C VAL A 124 6.48 7.35 17.36
N LYS A 125 5.29 7.74 17.83
CA LYS A 125 4.22 6.83 18.24
C LYS A 125 3.27 6.46 17.11
N ARG A 126 3.56 6.94 15.89
CA ARG A 126 2.81 6.66 14.68
C ARG A 126 3.64 5.74 13.80
N ASP A 127 2.99 5.08 12.85
CA ASP A 127 3.59 4.16 11.87
C ASP A 127 4.54 4.83 10.86
N LEU A 128 5.37 5.78 11.29
CA LEU A 128 6.35 6.48 10.47
C LEU A 128 7.61 6.68 11.30
N PHE A 129 8.73 6.12 10.83
CA PHE A 129 10.04 6.36 11.41
C PHE A 129 11.02 6.73 10.30
N ASP A 130 11.51 7.96 10.35
CA ASP A 130 12.44 8.49 9.36
C ASP A 130 13.86 8.15 9.79
N TRP A 131 14.42 7.13 9.13
CA TRP A 131 15.77 6.65 9.39
C TRP A 131 16.82 7.62 8.85
N THR A 132 17.74 8.05 9.71
CA THR A 132 18.92 8.83 9.30
C THR A 132 20.03 7.92 8.78
N ASP A 133 20.98 8.49 8.02
CA ASP A 133 22.13 7.74 7.49
C ASP A 133 22.93 6.98 8.56
N LYS A 134 23.06 7.56 9.76
CA LYS A 134 23.75 6.93 10.90
C LYS A 134 23.01 5.68 11.38
N GLU A 135 21.69 5.73 11.42
CA GLU A 135 20.85 4.62 11.88
C GLU A 135 20.78 3.53 10.82
N LEU A 136 20.72 3.92 9.54
CA LEU A 136 20.86 2.98 8.41
C LEU A 136 22.21 2.26 8.43
N GLN A 137 23.28 2.94 8.84
CA GLN A 137 24.60 2.30 8.97
C GLN A 137 24.62 1.21 10.03
N TRP A 138 23.88 1.36 11.14
CA TRP A 138 23.78 0.33 12.19
C TRP A 138 23.24 -1.00 11.66
N PHE A 139 22.27 -0.94 10.73
CA PHE A 139 21.74 -2.14 10.05
C PHE A 139 22.73 -2.71 9.02
N LYS A 140 23.39 -1.84 8.24
CA LYS A 140 24.42 -2.26 7.27
C LYS A 140 25.59 -2.99 7.94
N ASP A 141 26.04 -2.49 9.08
CA ASP A 141 27.12 -3.11 9.89
C ASP A 141 26.73 -4.50 10.41
N ARG A 142 25.43 -4.82 10.41
CA ARG A 142 24.86 -6.14 10.76
C ARG A 142 24.48 -6.97 9.54
N GLY A 143 24.98 -6.60 8.36
CA GLY A 143 24.79 -7.34 7.11
C GLY A 143 23.44 -7.12 6.43
N CYS A 144 22.71 -6.05 6.78
CA CYS A 144 21.48 -5.70 6.07
C CYS A 144 21.81 -4.96 4.78
N GLU A 145 21.15 -5.35 3.68
CA GLU A 145 21.46 -4.83 2.34
C GLU A 145 20.19 -4.32 1.63
N TRP A 146 20.34 -3.28 0.83
CA TRP A 146 19.25 -2.77 0.01
C TRP A 146 18.94 -3.74 -1.14
N VAL A 147 17.66 -4.09 -1.24
CA VAL A 147 17.11 -4.90 -2.33
C VAL A 147 15.99 -4.11 -2.98
N LYS A 148 16.10 -3.90 -4.29
CA LYS A 148 15.02 -3.40 -5.14
C LYS A 148 14.63 -4.52 -6.09
N PRO A 149 13.55 -5.26 -5.80
CA PRO A 149 13.14 -6.36 -6.66
C PRO A 149 12.75 -5.86 -8.04
N SER A 150 13.27 -6.51 -9.07
CA SER A 150 12.70 -6.42 -10.41
C SER A 150 11.48 -7.35 -10.46
N MET A 151 10.41 -6.93 -11.13
CA MET A 151 9.17 -7.68 -11.22
C MET A 151 8.65 -7.69 -12.63
N ASP A 152 8.15 -8.84 -13.07
CA ASP A 152 7.32 -8.95 -14.25
C ASP A 152 5.84 -8.80 -13.89
N PRO A 153 4.98 -8.44 -14.86
CA PRO A 153 3.54 -8.49 -14.67
C PRO A 153 3.08 -9.86 -14.16
N GLY A 154 2.53 -9.90 -12.94
CA GLY A 154 2.08 -11.15 -12.31
C GLY A 154 2.83 -11.47 -11.04
N ASP A 155 3.93 -10.77 -10.77
CA ASP A 155 4.67 -10.94 -9.53
C ASP A 155 3.97 -10.25 -8.35
N PHE A 156 4.04 -10.91 -7.19
CA PHE A 156 3.61 -10.36 -5.93
C PHE A 156 4.79 -10.26 -4.97
N ILE A 157 5.02 -9.06 -4.43
CA ILE A 157 6.01 -8.89 -3.36
C ILE A 157 5.26 -8.78 -2.05
N LEU A 158 5.64 -9.66 -1.13
CA LEU A 158 5.34 -9.55 0.28
C LEU A 158 6.58 -9.07 1.02
N TRP A 159 6.46 -8.05 1.87
CA TRP A 159 7.53 -7.65 2.78
C TRP A 159 7.00 -7.43 4.19
N ASP A 160 7.93 -7.55 5.13
CA ASP A 160 7.68 -7.17 6.51
C ASP A 160 7.77 -5.65 6.63
N SER A 161 6.74 -5.13 7.23
CA SER A 161 6.46 -3.74 7.52
C SER A 161 7.56 -3.00 8.28
N ARG A 162 8.16 -3.72 9.23
CA ARG A 162 9.21 -3.24 10.11
C ARG A 162 10.54 -3.15 9.37
N ALA A 163 10.64 -3.75 8.19
CA ALA A 163 11.83 -3.60 7.38
C ALA A 163 11.97 -2.14 6.97
N VAL A 164 13.19 -1.61 6.98
CA VAL A 164 13.46 -0.29 6.42
C VAL A 164 13.15 -0.34 4.92
N HIS A 165 12.30 0.55 4.43
CA HIS A 165 11.91 0.57 3.02
C HIS A 165 11.50 1.98 2.56
N TYR A 166 11.51 2.17 1.23
CA TYR A 166 11.04 3.41 0.61
C TYR A 166 10.57 3.17 -0.84
N GLY A 167 9.92 4.20 -1.40
CA GLY A 167 9.56 4.27 -2.81
C GLY A 167 10.71 4.82 -3.64
N ALA A 168 11.47 3.94 -4.28
CA ALA A 168 12.47 4.32 -5.27
C ALA A 168 11.82 5.05 -6.45
N ALA A 169 12.30 6.25 -6.76
CA ALA A 169 11.93 6.96 -7.97
C ALA A 169 12.52 6.23 -9.20
N PRO A 170 11.82 6.24 -10.35
CA PRO A 170 12.40 5.75 -11.60
C PRO A 170 13.62 6.60 -11.98
N LEU A 171 14.66 5.94 -12.49
CA LEU A 171 15.82 6.62 -13.10
C LEU A 171 15.60 6.92 -14.58
N GLY A 172 14.70 6.17 -15.23
CA GLY A 172 14.28 6.35 -16.62
C GLY A 172 12.89 6.97 -16.80
N GLU A 173 12.37 6.94 -18.03
CA GLU A 173 11.04 7.48 -18.35
C GLU A 173 9.88 6.50 -18.15
N ASN A 174 10.20 5.24 -17.84
CA ASN A 174 9.19 4.21 -17.61
C ASN A 174 8.36 4.55 -16.38
N LYS A 175 7.05 4.70 -16.59
CA LYS A 175 6.09 4.93 -15.53
C LYS A 175 5.62 3.59 -14.99
N ARG A 176 5.55 3.47 -13.67
CA ARG A 176 5.04 2.27 -12.98
C ARG A 176 3.74 2.59 -12.27
N MET A 177 2.83 1.62 -12.25
CA MET A 177 1.73 1.57 -11.29
C MET A 177 1.88 0.34 -10.40
N ALA A 178 1.67 0.51 -9.11
CA ALA A 178 1.64 -0.56 -8.12
C ALA A 178 0.38 -0.45 -7.28
N ILE A 179 -0.24 -1.57 -6.91
CA ILE A 179 -1.37 -1.59 -5.98
C ILE A 179 -0.88 -2.20 -4.67
N TYR A 180 -0.75 -1.38 -3.64
CA TYR A 180 -0.45 -1.84 -2.29
C TYR A 180 -1.71 -2.38 -1.62
N THR A 181 -1.57 -3.53 -0.98
CA THR A 181 -2.64 -4.19 -0.25
C THR A 181 -2.11 -4.78 1.03
N CYS A 182 -2.82 -4.54 2.12
CA CYS A 182 -2.53 -5.15 3.41
C CYS A 182 -3.80 -5.85 3.89
N TYR A 183 -3.61 -7.06 4.40
CA TYR A 183 -4.64 -7.81 5.10
C TYR A 183 -4.12 -8.21 6.48
N LYS A 184 -5.00 -8.12 7.48
CA LYS A 184 -4.79 -8.61 8.85
C LYS A 184 -6.03 -9.40 9.30
N PRO A 185 -5.96 -10.22 10.35
CA PRO A 185 -7.13 -10.86 10.94
C PRO A 185 -8.20 -9.83 11.30
N ILE A 186 -9.46 -10.10 10.97
CA ILE A 186 -10.56 -9.17 11.27
C ILE A 186 -10.80 -9.04 12.78
N GLU A 187 -10.44 -10.05 13.56
CA GLU A 187 -10.50 -10.03 15.03
C GLU A 187 -9.65 -8.92 15.68
N PHE A 188 -8.69 -8.35 14.95
CA PHE A 188 -7.90 -7.20 15.42
C PHE A 188 -8.68 -5.88 15.37
N LEU A 189 -9.83 -5.84 14.68
CA LEU A 189 -10.73 -4.69 14.71
C LEU A 189 -11.65 -4.76 15.93
N THR A 190 -11.79 -3.65 16.64
CA THR A 190 -12.96 -3.44 17.49
C THR A 190 -14.21 -3.25 16.63
N GLU A 191 -15.38 -3.49 17.23
CA GLU A 191 -16.65 -3.29 16.54
C GLU A 191 -16.85 -1.84 16.08
N GLU A 192 -16.43 -0.87 16.89
CA GLU A 192 -16.44 0.56 16.52
C GLU A 192 -15.54 0.82 15.29
N GLN A 193 -14.33 0.25 15.26
CA GLN A 193 -13.45 0.39 14.11
C GLN A 193 -14.08 -0.27 12.87
N ARG A 194 -14.68 -1.45 12.98
CA ARG A 194 -15.41 -2.11 11.88
C ARG A 194 -16.49 -1.19 11.30
N GLU A 195 -17.34 -0.61 12.15
CA GLU A 195 -18.42 0.28 11.72
C GLU A 195 -17.88 1.53 10.99
N ARG A 196 -16.84 2.16 11.55
CA ARG A 196 -16.17 3.32 10.93
C ARG A 196 -15.56 2.97 9.57
N LYS A 197 -15.00 1.77 9.42
CA LYS A 197 -14.45 1.28 8.15
C LYS A 197 -15.53 1.08 7.09
N VAL A 198 -16.67 0.52 7.47
CA VAL A 198 -17.84 0.37 6.59
C VAL A 198 -18.37 1.74 6.16
N GLU A 199 -18.48 2.68 7.09
CA GLU A 199 -18.86 4.06 6.78
C GLU A 199 -17.87 4.71 5.80
N ALA A 200 -16.57 4.56 6.04
CA ALA A 200 -15.53 5.10 5.18
C ALA A 200 -15.69 4.58 3.74
N PHE A 201 -15.83 3.26 3.57
CA PHE A 201 -16.04 2.68 2.25
C PHE A 201 -17.29 3.22 1.55
N LYS A 202 -18.43 3.31 2.26
CA LYS A 202 -19.69 3.84 1.69
C LYS A 202 -19.58 5.30 1.25
N ARG A 203 -18.79 6.10 1.97
CA ARG A 203 -18.55 7.51 1.68
C ARG A 203 -17.43 7.73 0.68
N GLY A 204 -16.64 6.71 0.31
CA GLY A 204 -15.47 6.87 -0.57
C GLY A 204 -14.22 7.38 0.14
N TYR A 205 -14.21 7.28 1.47
CA TYR A 205 -13.09 7.69 2.28
C TYR A 205 -12.04 6.59 2.26
N MET A 206 -10.79 7.01 2.16
CA MET A 206 -9.63 6.16 2.30
C MET A 206 -9.28 5.99 3.79
N THR A 207 -8.72 4.82 4.12
CA THR A 207 -8.14 4.53 5.45
C THR A 207 -6.64 4.86 5.49
N SER A 208 -5.96 4.43 6.54
CA SER A 208 -4.50 4.27 6.50
C SER A 208 -4.12 3.02 5.69
N HIS A 209 -2.81 2.77 5.61
CA HIS A 209 -2.25 1.55 5.03
C HIS A 209 -2.57 0.30 5.87
N ASP A 210 -2.60 0.44 7.20
CA ASP A 210 -2.96 -0.63 8.12
C ASP A 210 -4.49 -0.82 8.14
N PRO A 211 -5.01 -2.03 7.90
CA PRO A 211 -6.45 -2.26 7.92
C PRO A 211 -7.09 -2.19 9.33
N THR A 212 -6.29 -2.13 10.39
CA THR A 212 -6.67 -2.21 11.81
C THR A 212 -6.30 -0.97 12.63
N ASP A 213 -5.26 -0.23 12.25
CA ASP A 213 -4.92 1.07 12.83
C ASP A 213 -5.10 2.18 11.77
N PHE A 214 -6.30 2.76 11.73
CA PHE A 214 -6.62 3.81 10.76
C PHE A 214 -7.34 5.01 11.38
N VAL A 215 -7.02 6.17 10.81
CA VAL A 215 -7.67 7.44 11.13
C VAL A 215 -8.37 7.95 9.88
N LEU A 216 -9.66 8.24 10.00
CA LEU A 216 -10.41 8.94 8.97
C LEU A 216 -10.15 10.44 9.13
N LYS A 217 -9.46 11.02 8.16
CA LYS A 217 -9.31 12.48 8.06
C LYS A 217 -10.68 13.12 7.80
N GLU A 218 -10.94 14.26 8.44
CA GLU A 218 -12.19 15.01 8.29
C GLU A 218 -12.36 15.55 6.86
N GLU A 219 -11.26 16.00 6.26
CA GLU A 219 -11.19 16.49 4.90
C GLU A 219 -10.59 15.41 3.99
N GLN A 220 -11.47 14.66 3.31
CA GLN A 220 -11.09 13.83 2.18
C GLN A 220 -11.92 14.24 0.97
N MET A 221 -11.29 14.31 -0.20
CA MET A 221 -11.96 14.50 -1.48
C MET A 221 -12.68 13.21 -1.90
N ALA A 222 -13.58 12.74 -1.03
CA ALA A 222 -14.19 11.42 -1.11
C ALA A 222 -15.06 11.25 -2.35
N ASP A 223 -15.71 12.34 -2.76
CA ASP A 223 -16.42 12.40 -4.03
C ASP A 223 -15.49 12.08 -5.19
N PHE A 224 -14.25 12.59 -5.22
CA PHE A 224 -13.29 12.24 -6.28
C PHE A 224 -12.90 10.76 -6.21
N ASN A 225 -12.80 10.16 -5.02
CA ASN A 225 -12.44 8.74 -4.89
C ASN A 225 -13.53 7.80 -5.43
N ILE A 226 -14.78 8.25 -5.49
CA ILE A 226 -15.92 7.51 -6.07
C ILE A 226 -16.23 7.99 -7.49
N LEU A 227 -15.82 9.20 -7.88
CA LEU A 227 -16.24 9.83 -9.14
C LEU A 227 -15.24 9.70 -10.29
N HIS A 228 -15.81 9.06 -11.32
CA HIS A 228 -15.63 9.18 -12.76
C HIS A 228 -14.34 8.67 -13.45
N PRO A 229 -14.51 7.81 -14.47
CA PRO A 229 -15.78 7.51 -15.17
C PRO A 229 -16.60 6.31 -14.65
N TYR A 230 -16.23 5.61 -13.56
CA TYR A 230 -16.71 4.22 -13.33
C TYR A 230 -17.74 3.97 -12.19
N GLY A 231 -18.05 4.94 -11.31
CA GLY A 231 -19.01 4.74 -10.21
C GLY A 231 -18.48 3.88 -9.04
N PRO A 232 -19.32 3.54 -8.05
CA PRO A 232 -18.89 2.74 -6.90
C PRO A 232 -18.49 1.31 -7.32
N PRO A 233 -17.46 0.72 -6.70
CA PRO A 233 -16.96 -0.59 -7.09
C PRO A 233 -17.96 -1.70 -6.73
N THR A 234 -18.13 -2.65 -7.64
CA THR A 234 -18.79 -3.93 -7.37
C THR A 234 -17.81 -4.84 -6.64
N ILE A 235 -18.19 -5.32 -5.46
CA ILE A 235 -17.35 -6.14 -4.58
C ILE A 235 -18.00 -7.49 -4.26
N ASN A 236 -17.20 -8.56 -4.29
CA ASN A 236 -17.67 -9.91 -3.98
C ASN A 236 -17.94 -10.10 -2.47
N LYS A 237 -18.54 -11.23 -2.11
CA LYS A 237 -18.88 -11.56 -0.70
C LYS A 237 -17.66 -11.51 0.22
N ALA A 238 -16.52 -12.07 -0.20
CA ALA A 238 -15.31 -12.12 0.62
C ALA A 238 -14.72 -10.72 0.89
N THR A 239 -14.83 -9.81 -0.08
CA THR A 239 -14.44 -8.41 0.07
C THR A 239 -15.43 -7.64 0.95
N GLN A 240 -16.74 -7.92 0.84
CA GLN A 240 -17.73 -7.36 1.76
C GLN A 240 -17.46 -7.81 3.21
N GLN A 241 -17.06 -9.07 3.42
CA GLN A 241 -16.62 -9.56 4.73
C GLN A 241 -15.35 -8.84 5.20
N ALA A 242 -14.36 -8.65 4.32
CA ALA A 242 -13.10 -7.99 4.67
C ALA A 242 -13.21 -6.48 4.90
N ILE A 243 -14.22 -5.81 4.36
CA ILE A 243 -14.55 -4.42 4.73
C ILE A 243 -15.32 -4.39 6.06
N GLY A 244 -15.93 -5.50 6.47
CA GLY A 244 -16.78 -5.62 7.64
C GLY A 244 -18.25 -5.34 7.36
N MET A 245 -18.69 -5.30 6.10
CA MET A 245 -20.10 -5.05 5.74
C MET A 245 -21.04 -6.18 6.13
N ILE A 246 -20.53 -7.41 6.13
CA ILE A 246 -21.21 -8.63 6.54
C ILE A 246 -20.26 -9.47 7.41
N PRO A 247 -20.76 -10.28 8.35
CA PRO A 247 -19.90 -11.06 9.24
C PRO A 247 -19.19 -12.23 8.53
N TYR A 248 -18.06 -12.65 9.08
CA TYR A 248 -17.51 -14.00 8.86
C TYR A 248 -18.41 -15.01 9.58
N LYS A 249 -18.52 -16.23 9.03
CA LYS A 249 -19.51 -17.25 9.45
C LYS A 249 -18.84 -18.36 10.22
#